data_AF-A0A139XKW5-F1
#
_entry.id   AF-A0A139XKW5-F1
#
_cell.length_a   1.000
_cell.length_b   1.000
_cell.length_c   1.000
_cell.angle_alpha   90.00
_cell.angle_beta   90.00
_cell.angle_gamma   90.00
#
_symmetry.space_group_name_H-M   'P 1'
#
loop_
_entity.id
_entity.type
_entity.pdbx_description
1 polymer ?
#
loop_
_entity_poly.entity_id
_entity_poly.type
_entity_poly.pdbx_seq_one_letter_code
_entity_poly.pdbx_strand_id
1 'polypeptide(L)'
;MDEMRAMLDSLMGRNRNECGRNKRGDSSFKDDEICKFFLLDYCPHELFPNTRSDLGPCPKEHRPDLKEAFEKDENHEYYKALYEQEFMKFLKRLVDQMESRIKKVQQRIDANNTVTELDKDTAEKVNAVNAQISELLKKQDEAGAK
;
A
#
# COMPACT_ATOMS: atom_id res chain seq x y z
N MET A 1 22.30 -27.39 -26.91
CA MET A 1 22.86 -26.05 -26.61
C MET A 1 22.99 -25.80 -25.11
N ASP A 2 22.03 -26.23 -24.27
CA ASP A 2 22.09 -26.01 -22.81
C ASP A 2 23.06 -26.91 -22.03
N GLU A 3 23.35 -28.12 -22.50
CA GLU A 3 24.31 -29.02 -21.84
C GLU A 3 25.75 -28.47 -21.86
N MET A 4 26.13 -27.86 -22.98
CA MET A 4 27.45 -27.23 -23.14
C MET A 4 27.57 -25.97 -22.26
N ARG A 5 26.45 -25.27 -22.00
CA ARG A 5 26.39 -24.16 -21.05
C ARG A 5 26.53 -24.64 -19.61
N ALA A 6 25.81 -25.70 -19.24
CA ALA A 6 25.89 -26.29 -17.90
C ALA A 6 27.30 -26.81 -17.58
N MET A 7 27.97 -27.45 -18.54
CA MET A 7 29.35 -27.92 -18.39
C MET A 7 30.33 -26.76 -18.18
N LEU A 8 30.16 -25.65 -18.91
CA LEU A 8 30.99 -24.47 -18.76
C LEU A 8 30.73 -23.71 -17.45
N ASP A 9 29.48 -23.68 -16.97
CA ASP A 9 29.10 -23.08 -15.70
C ASP A 9 29.68 -23.86 -14.50
N SER A 10 29.80 -25.19 -14.61
CA SER A 10 30.51 -26.02 -13.62
C SER A 10 32.03 -25.80 -13.61
N LEU A 11 32.62 -25.45 -14.76
CA LEU A 11 34.08 -25.30 -14.90
C LEU A 11 34.58 -23.88 -14.59
N MET A 12 33.79 -22.86 -14.92
CA MET A 12 34.19 -21.44 -14.88
C MET A 12 33.26 -20.57 -14.01
N GLY A 13 32.25 -21.16 -13.39
CA GLY A 13 31.25 -20.48 -12.57
C GLY A 13 30.08 -19.93 -13.37
N ARG A 14 28.86 -20.00 -12.78
CA ARG A 14 27.60 -19.53 -13.39
C ARG A 14 27.59 -18.06 -13.81
N ASN A 15 28.51 -17.26 -13.29
CA ASN A 15 28.59 -15.82 -13.58
C ASN A 15 29.56 -15.48 -14.73
N ARG A 16 30.05 -16.47 -15.48
CA ARG A 16 31.00 -16.26 -16.58
C ARG A 16 30.48 -15.33 -17.68
N ASN A 17 29.17 -15.33 -17.93
CA ASN A 17 28.55 -14.53 -18.99
C ASN A 17 28.14 -13.11 -18.55
N GLU A 18 28.34 -12.74 -17.28
CA GLU A 18 28.10 -11.38 -16.78
C GLU A 18 29.26 -10.46 -17.20
N CYS A 19 29.32 -10.07 -18.48
CA CYS A 19 30.31 -9.13 -19.01
C CYS A 19 29.72 -7.72 -19.14
N GLY A 20 30.20 -6.78 -18.32
CA GLY A 20 29.89 -5.34 -18.36
C GLY A 20 28.80 -4.90 -17.37
N ARG A 21 29.09 -3.86 -16.56
CA ARG A 21 28.28 -3.18 -15.49
C ARG A 21 27.52 -4.03 -14.46
N ASN A 22 27.28 -5.31 -14.76
CA ASN A 22 26.69 -6.35 -13.92
C ASN A 22 27.77 -7.30 -13.38
N LYS A 23 29.03 -6.84 -13.25
CA LYS A 23 29.95 -7.53 -12.35
C LYS A 23 29.39 -7.29 -10.95
N ARG A 24 28.99 -8.36 -10.27
CA ARG A 24 28.46 -8.33 -8.89
C ARG A 24 29.36 -7.64 -7.84
N GLY A 25 30.51 -7.08 -8.22
CA GLY A 25 31.53 -6.53 -7.33
C GLY A 25 31.98 -5.09 -7.62
N ASP A 26 31.21 -4.25 -8.34
CA ASP A 26 31.58 -2.83 -8.52
C ASP A 26 30.46 -1.82 -8.22
N SER A 27 29.29 -2.29 -7.79
CA SER A 27 28.20 -1.41 -7.33
C SER A 27 28.47 -1.02 -5.88
N SER A 28 28.59 0.27 -5.60
CA SER A 28 28.79 0.78 -4.25
C SER A 28 27.44 0.97 -3.58
N PHE A 29 27.35 0.81 -2.25
CA PHE A 29 26.12 1.09 -1.49
C PHE A 29 25.63 2.56 -1.63
N LYS A 30 26.47 3.43 -2.20
CA LYS A 30 26.22 4.86 -2.45
C LYS A 30 25.45 5.12 -3.75
N ASP A 31 25.32 4.13 -4.63
CA ASP A 31 24.62 4.31 -5.90
C ASP A 31 23.11 4.51 -5.67
N ASP A 32 22.50 5.45 -6.39
CA ASP A 32 21.09 5.81 -6.20
C ASP A 32 20.11 4.73 -6.66
N GLU A 33 20.58 3.78 -7.48
CA GLU A 33 19.84 2.60 -7.94
C GLU A 33 19.53 1.62 -6.80
N ILE A 34 20.30 1.66 -5.71
CA ILE A 34 20.11 0.79 -4.55
C ILE A 34 19.14 1.42 -3.56
N CYS A 35 18.28 0.59 -2.98
CA CYS A 35 17.32 1.06 -1.99
C CYS A 35 18.01 1.40 -0.67
N LYS A 36 18.21 2.69 -0.42
CA LYS A 36 18.72 3.23 0.84
C LYS A 36 17.87 2.80 2.05
N PHE A 37 16.56 2.65 1.86
CA PHE A 37 15.66 2.18 2.94
C PHE A 37 15.90 0.71 3.31
N PHE A 38 16.20 -0.13 2.32
CA PHE A 38 16.57 -1.52 2.54
C PHE A 38 17.93 -1.65 3.26
N LEU A 39 18.88 -0.75 2.97
CA LEU A 39 20.17 -0.71 3.66
C LEU A 39 20.02 -0.38 5.16
N LEU A 40 19.03 0.44 5.53
CA LEU A 40 18.77 0.77 6.94
C LEU A 40 18.19 -0.42 7.71
N ASP A 41 17.05 -0.94 7.23
CA ASP A 41 16.44 -2.12 7.85
C ASP A 41 15.50 -2.84 6.88
N TYR A 42 14.40 -2.17 6.50
CA TYR A 42 13.36 -2.70 5.63
C TYR A 42 12.86 -1.65 4.63
N CYS A 43 12.40 -2.11 3.47
CA CYS A 43 11.75 -1.27 2.47
C CYS A 43 10.22 -1.33 2.61
N PRO A 44 9.51 -0.19 2.70
CA PRO A 44 8.04 -0.19 2.78
C PRO A 44 7.34 -0.86 1.61
N HIS A 45 7.96 -0.90 0.42
CA HIS A 45 7.42 -1.60 -0.74
C HIS A 45 7.36 -3.12 -0.55
N GLU A 46 8.29 -3.71 0.22
CA GLU A 46 8.29 -5.15 0.53
C GLU A 46 7.41 -5.51 1.73
N LEU A 47 7.07 -4.53 2.57
CA LEU A 47 6.25 -4.78 3.75
C LEU A 47 4.76 -4.88 3.43
N PHE A 48 4.31 -4.23 2.35
CA PHE A 48 2.90 -4.13 1.98
C PHE A 48 2.46 -4.87 0.69
N PRO A 49 3.05 -6.03 0.30
CA PRO A 49 2.62 -6.74 -0.89
C PRO A 49 1.20 -7.26 -0.71
N ASN A 50 0.39 -7.17 -1.77
CA ASN A 50 -0.99 -7.65 -1.79
C ASN A 50 -1.95 -6.97 -0.79
N THR A 51 -1.59 -5.79 -0.27
CA THR A 51 -2.48 -5.02 0.60
C THR A 51 -3.27 -3.97 -0.20
N ARG A 52 -4.36 -3.44 0.38
CA ARG A 52 -5.12 -2.32 -0.23
C ARG A 52 -4.31 -1.02 -0.38
N SER A 53 -3.15 -0.95 0.28
CA SER A 53 -2.22 0.19 0.21
C SER A 53 -0.91 -0.20 -0.46
N ASP A 54 -0.95 -1.17 -1.39
CA ASP A 54 0.22 -1.59 -2.14
C ASP A 54 0.85 -0.40 -2.88
N LEU A 55 2.15 -0.23 -2.67
CA LEU A 55 2.99 0.79 -3.29
C LEU A 55 3.59 0.29 -4.62
N GLY A 56 3.37 -0.99 -4.95
CA GLY A 56 3.96 -1.67 -6.09
C GLY A 56 5.39 -2.15 -5.80
N PRO A 57 6.02 -2.82 -6.78
CA PRO A 57 7.39 -3.28 -6.66
C PRO A 57 8.34 -2.10 -6.39
N CYS A 58 9.36 -2.33 -5.56
CA CYS A 58 10.34 -1.29 -5.28
C CYS A 58 11.03 -0.87 -6.59
N PRO A 59 11.13 0.43 -6.89
CA PRO A 59 11.86 0.91 -8.08
C PRO A 59 13.38 0.75 -7.95
N LYS A 60 13.88 0.40 -6.75
CA LYS A 60 15.30 0.31 -6.42
C LYS A 60 15.68 -1.13 -6.13
N GLU A 61 16.94 -1.46 -6.35
CA GLU A 61 17.46 -2.80 -6.14
C GLU A 61 17.70 -3.09 -4.65
N HIS A 62 17.27 -4.26 -4.19
CA HIS A 62 17.54 -4.76 -2.84
C HIS A 62 18.60 -5.85 -2.91
N ARG A 63 19.79 -5.56 -2.39
CA ARG A 63 20.90 -6.51 -2.35
C ARG A 63 21.37 -6.71 -0.91
N PRO A 64 21.30 -7.93 -0.36
CA PRO A 64 21.76 -8.20 1.01
C PRO A 64 23.28 -8.01 1.15
N ASP A 65 24.05 -8.33 0.10
CA ASP A 65 25.51 -8.15 0.07
C ASP A 65 25.91 -6.69 0.41
N LEU A 66 25.13 -5.71 -0.07
CA LEU A 66 25.39 -4.30 0.13
C LEU A 66 24.96 -3.81 1.51
N LYS A 67 23.96 -4.46 2.13
CA LYS A 67 23.58 -4.20 3.52
C LYS A 67 24.71 -4.59 4.47
N GLU A 68 25.32 -5.75 4.25
CA GLU A 68 26.50 -6.15 5.03
C GLU A 68 27.71 -5.22 4.81
N ALA A 69 27.92 -4.76 3.57
CA ALA A 69 28.98 -3.80 3.28
C ALA A 69 28.74 -2.44 3.95
N PHE A 70 27.47 -2.00 4.01
CA PHE A 70 27.06 -0.77 4.67
C PHE A 70 27.22 -0.83 6.19
N GLU A 71 26.95 -1.97 6.83
CA GLU A 71 27.14 -2.18 8.27
C GLU A 71 28.63 -2.23 8.67
N LYS A 72 29.50 -2.63 7.74
CA LYS A 72 30.96 -2.72 7.95
C LYS A 72 31.71 -1.42 7.63
N ASP A 73 31.07 -0.42 7.04
CA ASP A 73 31.72 0.84 6.67
C ASP A 73 32.05 1.70 7.90
N GLU A 74 33.23 2.31 7.92
CA GLU A 74 33.68 3.17 9.03
C GLU A 74 32.79 4.41 9.23
N ASN A 75 32.15 4.90 8.17
CA ASN A 75 31.27 6.06 8.21
C ASN A 75 29.78 5.67 8.29
N HIS A 76 29.48 4.44 8.73
CA HIS A 76 28.12 3.92 8.83
C HIS A 76 27.17 4.88 9.55
N GLU A 77 27.57 5.44 10.71
CA GLU A 77 26.71 6.34 11.50
C GLU A 77 26.30 7.61 10.74
N TYR A 78 27.23 8.20 9.98
CA TYR A 78 26.96 9.39 9.19
C TYR A 78 25.95 9.10 8.07
N TYR A 79 26.18 8.03 7.31
CA TYR A 79 25.29 7.64 6.22
C TYR A 79 23.94 7.14 6.72
N LYS A 80 23.91 6.45 7.86
CA LYS A 80 22.69 6.03 8.54
C LYS A 80 21.83 7.23 8.91
N ALA A 81 22.39 8.24 9.56
CA ALA A 81 21.66 9.46 9.92
C ALA A 81 21.09 10.17 8.67
N LEU A 82 21.86 10.23 7.58
CA LEU A 82 21.40 10.84 6.32
C LEU A 82 20.22 10.08 5.72
N TYR A 83 20.34 8.76 5.60
CA TYR A 83 19.29 7.92 5.02
C TYR A 83 18.05 7.84 5.93
N GLU A 84 18.22 7.87 7.26
CA GLU A 84 17.12 7.93 8.22
C GLU A 84 16.30 9.21 8.05
N GLN A 85 16.93 10.36 7.79
CA GLN A 85 16.21 11.60 7.52
C GLN A 85 15.38 11.52 6.24
N GLU A 86 15.93 10.95 5.17
CA GLU A 86 15.18 10.71 3.93
C GLU A 86 14.03 9.74 4.16
N PHE A 87 14.27 8.67 4.92
CA PHE A 87 13.27 7.67 5.26
C PHE A 87 12.13 8.26 6.09
N MET A 88 12.45 9.08 7.10
CA MET A 88 11.45 9.77 7.93
C MET A 88 10.58 10.72 7.11
N LYS A 89 11.15 11.43 6.13
CA LYS A 89 10.35 12.28 5.21
C LYS A 89 9.41 11.44 4.36
N PHE A 90 9.87 10.29 3.86
CA PHE A 90 9.05 9.36 3.10
C PHE A 90 7.91 8.79 3.95
N LEU A 91 8.19 8.30 5.16
CA LEU A 91 7.19 7.76 6.08
C LEU A 91 6.13 8.79 6.46
N LYS A 92 6.52 10.04 6.76
CA LYS A 92 5.56 11.13 7.02
C LYS A 92 4.60 11.33 5.86
N ARG A 93 5.11 11.38 4.63
CA ARG A 93 4.26 11.48 3.43
C ARG A 93 3.29 10.31 3.30
N LEU A 94 3.71 9.08 3.62
CA LEU A 94 2.80 7.93 3.62
C LEU A 94 1.71 8.07 4.67
N VAL A 95 2.06 8.50 5.89
CA VAL A 95 1.09 8.75 6.97
C VAL A 95 0.08 9.81 6.52
N ASP A 96 0.53 10.94 5.99
CA ASP A 96 -0.33 12.03 5.50
C ASP A 96 -1.30 11.55 4.41
N GLN A 97 -0.84 10.66 3.52
CA GLN A 97 -1.68 10.03 2.50
C GLN A 97 -2.76 9.13 3.12
N MET A 98 -2.42 8.36 4.15
CA MET A 98 -3.37 7.50 4.85
C MET A 98 -4.36 8.32 5.67
N GLU A 99 -3.93 9.34 6.38
CA GLU A 99 -4.80 10.29 7.08
C GLU A 99 -5.79 10.96 6.12
N SER A 100 -5.32 11.39 4.95
CA SER A 100 -6.18 12.00 3.93
C SER A 100 -7.22 11.01 3.39
N ARG A 101 -6.86 9.73 3.25
CA ARG A 101 -7.81 8.66 2.87
C ARG A 101 -8.83 8.42 3.99
N ILE A 102 -8.39 8.36 5.24
CA ILE A 102 -9.25 8.19 6.42
C ILE A 102 -10.27 9.32 6.48
N LYS A 103 -9.84 10.58 6.38
CA LYS A 103 -10.72 11.76 6.39
C LYS A 103 -11.78 11.70 5.29
N LYS A 104 -11.40 11.30 4.06
CA LYS A 104 -12.35 11.15 2.94
C LYS A 104 -13.38 10.04 3.20
N VAL A 105 -12.95 8.93 3.79
CA VAL A 105 -13.85 7.82 4.13
C VAL A 105 -14.79 8.22 5.26
N GLN A 106 -14.28 8.89 6.30
CA GLN A 106 -15.09 9.43 7.40
C GLN A 106 -16.15 10.41 6.88
N GLN A 107 -15.77 11.38 6.04
CA GLN A 107 -16.71 12.31 5.42
C GLN A 107 -17.80 11.61 4.61
N ARG A 108 -17.47 10.52 3.91
CA ARG A 108 -18.48 9.70 3.19
C ARG A 108 -19.41 8.96 4.14
N ILE A 109 -18.89 8.44 5.25
CA ILE A 109 -19.68 7.77 6.29
C ILE A 109 -20.62 8.79 6.93
N ASP A 110 -20.12 9.96 7.30
CA ASP A 110 -20.92 11.02 7.92
C ASP A 110 -22.01 11.51 6.98
N ALA A 111 -21.69 11.76 5.70
CA ALA A 111 -22.69 12.14 4.70
C ALA A 111 -23.78 11.08 4.49
N ASN A 112 -23.41 9.79 4.48
CA ASN A 112 -24.38 8.70 4.38
C ASN A 112 -25.23 8.57 5.65
N ASN A 113 -24.65 8.78 6.83
CA ASN A 113 -25.37 8.77 8.09
C ASN A 113 -26.35 9.96 8.18
N THR A 114 -25.98 11.14 7.71
CA THR A 114 -26.90 12.29 7.63
C THR A 114 -28.04 12.06 6.64
N VAL A 115 -27.81 11.27 5.58
CA VAL A 115 -28.89 10.88 4.65
C VAL A 115 -29.82 9.84 5.29
N THR A 116 -29.35 9.02 6.25
CA THR A 116 -30.22 8.12 7.03
C THR A 116 -30.92 8.82 8.20
N GLU A 117 -30.39 9.93 8.69
CA GLU A 117 -31.14 10.93 9.47
C GLU A 117 -32.06 11.71 8.53
N LEU A 118 -32.88 11.00 7.76
CA LEU A 118 -33.97 11.58 7.00
C LEU A 118 -34.76 12.50 7.93
N ASP A 119 -34.83 13.76 7.52
CA ASP A 119 -35.48 14.87 8.18
C ASP A 119 -36.74 14.43 8.92
N LYS A 120 -36.94 14.88 10.17
CA LYS A 120 -38.16 14.62 10.95
C LYS A 120 -39.43 14.83 10.12
N ASP A 121 -39.43 15.82 9.23
CA ASP A 121 -40.48 16.10 8.26
C ASP A 121 -40.76 14.95 7.28
N THR A 122 -39.73 14.27 6.80
CA THR A 122 -39.89 13.09 5.93
C THR A 122 -40.36 11.87 6.71
N ALA A 123 -39.90 11.67 7.95
CA ALA A 123 -40.41 10.63 8.84
C ALA A 123 -41.90 10.84 9.19
N GLU A 124 -42.30 12.08 9.47
CA GLU A 124 -43.71 12.45 9.69
C GLU A 124 -44.58 12.23 8.45
N LYS A 125 -44.09 12.59 7.26
CA LYS A 125 -44.79 12.32 5.98
C LYS A 125 -44.95 10.82 5.74
N VAL A 126 -43.92 10.02 5.99
CA VAL A 126 -43.98 8.56 5.86
C VAL A 126 -45.01 7.97 6.85
N ASN A 127 -45.03 8.45 8.09
CA ASN A 127 -46.01 8.02 9.09
C ASN A 127 -47.45 8.41 8.71
N ALA A 128 -47.65 9.62 8.18
CA ALA A 128 -48.97 10.08 7.71
C ALA A 128 -49.47 9.22 6.54
N VAL A 129 -48.60 8.90 5.57
CA VAL A 129 -48.93 8.01 4.46
C VAL A 129 -49.23 6.59 4.96
N ASN A 130 -48.48 6.07 5.92
CA ASN A 130 -48.75 4.75 6.52
C ASN A 130 -50.12 4.69 7.24
N ALA A 131 -50.53 5.78 7.90
CA ALA A 131 -51.85 5.86 8.51
C ALA A 131 -52.97 5.82 7.45
N GLN A 132 -52.80 6.56 6.35
CA GLN A 132 -53.75 6.53 5.23
C GLN A 132 -53.82 5.15 4.56
N ILE A 133 -52.68 4.47 4.38
CA ILE A 133 -52.64 3.10 3.85
C ILE A 133 -53.44 2.16 4.77
N SER A 134 -53.24 2.25 6.08
CA SER A 134 -53.94 1.41 7.06
C SER A 134 -55.46 1.63 7.03
N GLU A 135 -55.90 2.87 6.84
CA GLU A 135 -57.30 3.23 6.76
C GLU A 135 -57.95 2.76 5.45
N LEU A 136 -57.21 2.87 4.33
CA LEU A 136 -57.65 2.34 3.03
C LEU A 136 -57.74 0.82 3.02
N LEU A 137 -56.79 0.12 3.68
CA LEU A 137 -56.84 -1.34 3.84
C LEU A 137 -58.09 -1.78 4.61
N LYS A 138 -58.44 -1.12 5.72
CA LYS A 138 -59.67 -1.42 6.47
C LYS A 138 -60.93 -1.22 5.62
N LYS A 139 -60.99 -0.14 4.84
CA LYS A 139 -62.11 0.10 3.91
C LYS A 139 -62.19 -0.96 2.82
N GLN A 140 -61.05 -1.50 2.37
CA GLN A 140 -60.99 -2.61 1.43
C GLN A 140 -61.50 -3.91 2.04
N ASP A 141 -61.10 -4.21 3.28
CA ASP A 141 -61.55 -5.41 4.00
C ASP A 141 -63.07 -5.37 4.28
N GLU A 142 -63.61 -4.21 4.65
CA GLU A 142 -65.05 -4.00 4.85
C GLU A 142 -65.85 -4.07 3.55
N ALA A 143 -65.27 -3.65 2.42
CA ALA A 143 -65.89 -3.74 1.10
C ALA A 143 -65.78 -5.15 0.48
N GLY A 144 -64.74 -5.92 0.82
CA GLY A 144 -64.53 -7.30 0.39
C GLY A 144 -65.27 -8.34 1.24
N ALA A 145 -65.79 -7.95 2.42
CA ALA A 145 -66.63 -8.78 3.28
C ALA A 145 -68.13 -8.79 2.87
N LYS A 146 -68.47 -8.22 1.71
CA LYS A 146 -69.79 -8.33 1.05
C LYS A 146 -69.71 -9.24 -0.17
#